data_AF-A0A5K7ZLV6-F1
#
_entry.id   AF-A0A5K7ZLV6-F1
#
_cell.length_a   1.000
_cell.length_b   1.000
_cell.length_c   1.000
_cell.angle_alpha   90.00
_cell.angle_beta   90.00
_cell.angle_gamma   90.00
#
_symmetry.space_group_name_H-M   'P 1'
#
loop_
_entity.id
_entity.type
_entity.pdbx_description
1 polymer ?
#
loop_
_entity_poly.entity_id
_entity_poly.type
_entity_poly.pdbx_seq_one_letter_code
_entity_poly.pdbx_strand_id
1 'polypeptide(L)'
;MGIEFSKNLKELRYRGYGWPGKTVAISHNSDNTITTNELTYEQSWGKILQKHRPWRCYICPDHTGEFADIAVGDPWYKKMNAPDSGQSLILVRTQKGKEIINRAIKNGYILTKKAEPKILPASQPNLLKTRAALWGRLMSLKMIGAPCPTYQGFHLKQSWNEQLSYIEKVKSIFGTIKRVFKKSLKTKQNIPFN
;
A
#
# COMPACT_ATOMS: atom_id res chain seq x y z
N MET A 1 5.04 -2.71 -13.27
CA MET A 1 5.99 -3.39 -12.36
C MET A 1 7.45 -3.12 -12.72
N GLY A 2 7.72 -2.48 -13.87
CA GLY A 2 9.08 -2.10 -14.28
C GLY A 2 9.83 -3.17 -15.05
N ILE A 3 9.23 -4.34 -15.22
CA ILE A 3 9.75 -5.43 -16.03
C ILE A 3 9.08 -5.37 -17.39
N GLU A 4 9.86 -5.50 -18.45
CA GLU A 4 9.34 -5.72 -19.79
C GLU A 4 8.77 -7.13 -19.90
N PHE A 5 7.52 -7.23 -20.34
CA PHE A 5 6.85 -8.50 -20.50
C PHE A 5 7.01 -8.96 -21.96
N SER A 6 7.50 -10.18 -22.16
CA SER A 6 7.33 -10.83 -23.46
C SER A 6 5.88 -11.31 -23.60
N LYS A 7 5.42 -11.54 -24.84
CA LYS A 7 4.07 -12.05 -25.13
C LYS A 7 3.77 -13.41 -24.46
N ASN A 8 4.80 -14.14 -24.05
CA ASN A 8 4.72 -15.48 -23.47
C ASN A 8 5.10 -15.52 -21.99
N LEU A 9 4.63 -14.55 -21.20
CA LEU A 9 4.78 -14.57 -19.75
C LEU A 9 4.09 -15.80 -19.16
N LYS A 10 4.82 -16.60 -18.38
CA LYS A 10 4.28 -17.79 -17.70
C LYS A 10 4.14 -17.58 -16.20
N GLU A 11 5.10 -16.87 -15.60
CA GLU A 11 5.09 -16.61 -14.17
C GLU A 11 5.41 -15.15 -13.89
N LEU A 12 4.66 -14.56 -12.96
CA LEU A 12 4.95 -13.25 -12.42
C LEU A 12 4.81 -13.31 -10.91
N ARG A 13 5.90 -13.01 -10.21
CA ARG A 13 5.92 -12.86 -8.76
C ARG A 13 6.24 -11.43 -8.41
N TYR A 14 5.44 -10.84 -7.53
CA TYR A 14 5.75 -9.56 -6.91
C TYR A 14 6.11 -9.81 -5.46
N ARG A 15 7.31 -9.38 -5.05
CA ARG A 15 7.86 -9.58 -3.69
C ARG A 15 7.95 -11.06 -3.27
N GLY A 16 8.49 -11.90 -4.15
CA GLY A 16 8.77 -13.30 -3.87
C GLY A 16 10.22 -13.55 -3.41
N TYR A 17 10.48 -14.77 -2.93
CA TYR A 17 11.83 -15.27 -2.60
C TYR A 17 12.62 -14.39 -1.62
N GLY A 18 12.04 -14.21 -0.42
CA GLY A 18 12.66 -13.47 0.69
C GLY A 18 11.86 -12.22 1.07
N TRP A 19 12.41 -11.44 1.99
CA TRP A 19 11.83 -10.19 2.48
C TRP A 19 12.87 -9.07 2.33
N PRO A 20 12.59 -7.98 1.58
CA PRO A 20 11.31 -7.54 1.00
C PRO A 20 10.86 -8.33 -0.26
N GLY A 21 11.69 -9.25 -0.75
CA GLY A 21 11.45 -10.07 -1.93
C GLY A 21 11.68 -9.32 -3.25
N LYS A 22 12.00 -10.07 -4.33
CA LYS A 22 12.15 -9.52 -5.68
C LYS A 22 10.84 -9.56 -6.45
N THR A 23 10.71 -8.71 -7.45
CA THR A 23 9.75 -8.90 -8.53
C THR A 23 10.42 -9.74 -9.61
N VAL A 24 9.81 -10.87 -10.00
CA VAL A 24 10.37 -11.82 -10.97
C VAL A 24 9.33 -12.07 -12.06
N ALA A 25 9.74 -12.01 -13.32
CA ALA A 25 8.93 -12.42 -14.46
C ALA A 25 9.67 -13.52 -15.23
N ILE A 26 8.99 -14.64 -15.48
CA ILE A 26 9.51 -15.77 -16.24
C ILE A 26 8.68 -15.92 -17.51
N SER A 27 9.38 -15.91 -18.64
CA SER A 27 8.80 -16.04 -19.97
C SER A 27 9.36 -17.26 -20.69
N HIS A 28 8.49 -17.94 -21.45
CA HIS A 28 8.90 -19.05 -22.33
C HIS A 28 8.93 -18.56 -23.78
N ASN A 29 10.11 -18.56 -24.38
CA ASN A 29 10.28 -18.08 -25.75
C ASN A 29 9.86 -19.17 -26.75
N SER A 30 9.65 -18.78 -28.01
CA SER A 30 9.23 -19.67 -29.09
C SER A 30 10.29 -20.72 -29.46
N ASP A 31 11.55 -20.49 -29.10
CA ASP A 31 12.69 -21.41 -29.25
C ASP A 31 12.85 -22.38 -28.06
N ASN A 32 11.82 -22.50 -27.21
CA ASN A 32 11.83 -23.24 -25.94
C ASN A 32 12.83 -22.74 -24.89
N THR A 33 13.45 -21.56 -25.05
CA THR A 33 14.29 -20.96 -24.01
C THR A 33 13.46 -20.26 -22.93
N ILE A 34 14.04 -20.15 -21.73
CA ILE A 34 13.41 -19.45 -20.59
C ILE A 34 14.18 -18.14 -20.34
N THR A 35 13.44 -17.03 -20.25
CA THR A 35 14.00 -15.74 -19.84
C THR A 35 13.44 -15.34 -18.48
N THR A 36 14.34 -15.04 -17.54
CA THR A 36 14.00 -14.56 -16.21
C THR A 36 14.45 -13.12 -16.05
N ASN A 37 13.51 -12.23 -15.78
CA ASN A 37 13.78 -10.83 -15.48
C ASN A 37 13.46 -10.55 -14.01
N GLU A 38 14.36 -9.84 -13.32
CA GLU A 38 14.21 -9.55 -11.89
C GLU A 38 14.43 -8.08 -11.57
N LEU A 39 13.64 -7.57 -10.62
CA LEU A 39 13.86 -6.26 -10.01
C LEU A 39 13.84 -6.39 -8.49
N THR A 40 14.73 -5.64 -7.84
CA THR A 40 14.65 -5.44 -6.38
C THR A 40 13.35 -4.71 -6.00
N TYR A 41 12.91 -4.85 -4.75
CA TYR A 41 11.74 -4.11 -4.24
C TYR A 41 11.87 -2.60 -4.46
N GLU A 42 13.05 -2.02 -4.25
CA GLU A 42 13.25 -0.57 -4.44
C GLU A 42 13.15 -0.15 -5.91
N GLN A 43 13.71 -0.94 -6.84
CA GLN A 43 13.57 -0.67 -8.28
C GLN A 43 12.12 -0.79 -8.74
N SER A 44 11.42 -1.86 -8.33
CA SER A 44 10.05 -2.12 -8.77
C SER A 44 9.03 -1.21 -8.07
N TRP A 45 8.99 -1.21 -6.75
CA TRP A 45 8.04 -0.44 -5.96
C TRP A 45 8.42 1.04 -5.86
N GLY A 46 9.62 1.33 -5.33
CA GLY A 46 10.06 2.68 -4.98
C GLY A 46 10.16 3.59 -6.21
N LYS A 47 10.84 3.13 -7.27
CA LYS A 47 11.09 3.97 -8.45
C LYS A 47 9.94 4.01 -9.45
N ILE A 48 9.18 2.92 -9.58
CA ILE A 48 8.22 2.71 -10.67
C ILE A 48 6.79 2.65 -10.14
N LEU A 49 6.38 1.55 -9.49
CA LEU A 49 4.96 1.29 -9.17
C LEU A 49 4.32 2.42 -8.37
N GLN A 50 5.03 3.01 -7.41
CA GLN A 50 4.51 4.09 -6.57
C GLN A 50 3.95 5.27 -7.40
N LYS A 51 4.52 5.55 -8.58
CA LYS A 51 4.12 6.62 -9.51
C LYS A 51 2.90 6.27 -10.37
N HIS A 52 2.66 4.98 -10.59
CA HIS A 52 1.62 4.47 -11.49
C HIS A 52 0.38 3.94 -10.75
N ARG A 53 0.26 4.17 -9.45
CA ARG A 53 -0.92 3.73 -8.68
C ARG A 53 -2.20 4.40 -9.20
N PRO A 54 -3.34 3.69 -9.23
CA PRO A 54 -4.64 4.27 -9.54
C PRO A 54 -4.99 5.45 -8.62
N TRP A 55 -5.76 6.41 -9.12
CA TRP A 55 -6.17 7.59 -8.33
C TRP A 55 -6.83 7.19 -7.01
N ARG A 56 -7.67 6.16 -7.03
CA ARG A 56 -8.37 5.63 -5.85
C ARG A 56 -7.43 5.33 -4.68
N CYS A 57 -6.22 4.85 -4.95
CA CYS A 57 -5.23 4.55 -3.90
C CYS A 57 -4.72 5.81 -3.19
N TYR A 58 -4.70 6.97 -3.86
CA TYR A 58 -4.30 8.25 -3.23
C TYR A 58 -5.37 8.82 -2.31
N ILE A 59 -6.61 8.35 -2.41
CA ILE A 59 -7.72 8.80 -1.60
C ILE A 59 -8.30 7.70 -0.71
N CYS A 60 -7.59 6.59 -0.54
CA CYS A 60 -8.00 5.52 0.36
C CYS A 60 -7.86 5.99 1.84
N PRO A 61 -8.89 5.87 2.68
CA PRO A 61 -8.80 6.24 4.09
C PRO A 61 -8.15 5.16 4.96
N ASP A 62 -8.13 3.91 4.47
CA ASP A 62 -7.65 2.77 5.21
C ASP A 62 -6.42 2.14 4.53
N HIS A 63 -5.31 2.13 5.26
CA HIS A 63 -4.05 1.50 4.84
C HIS A 63 -3.62 0.38 5.80
N THR A 64 -4.35 0.16 6.89
CA THR A 64 -3.99 -0.76 7.97
C THR A 64 -5.04 -1.84 8.20
N GLY A 65 -6.09 -1.90 7.37
CA GLY A 65 -7.16 -2.87 7.51
C GLY A 65 -7.93 -2.66 8.82
N GLU A 66 -8.44 -1.45 9.04
CA GLU A 66 -9.08 -1.06 10.30
C GLU A 66 -10.35 -1.86 10.61
N PHE A 67 -11.01 -2.35 9.57
CA PHE A 67 -12.21 -3.17 9.70
C PHE A 67 -11.94 -4.68 9.72
N ALA A 68 -10.68 -5.11 9.62
CA ALA A 68 -10.35 -6.52 9.62
C ALA A 68 -10.31 -7.10 11.04
N ASP A 69 -10.71 -8.37 11.20
CA ASP A 69 -10.50 -9.11 12.45
C ASP A 69 -9.00 -9.19 12.81
N ILE A 70 -8.18 -9.41 11.78
CA ILE A 70 -6.72 -9.52 11.83
C ILE A 70 -6.15 -8.73 10.65
N ALA A 71 -5.28 -7.75 10.95
CA ALA A 71 -4.48 -7.07 9.93
C ALA A 71 -3.02 -7.54 10.04
N VAL A 72 -2.38 -7.76 8.90
CA VAL A 72 -1.00 -8.21 8.81
C VAL A 72 -0.23 -7.26 7.90
N GLY A 73 0.97 -6.86 8.32
CA GLY A 73 1.80 -5.99 7.52
C GLY A 73 3.29 -6.16 7.82
N ASP A 74 4.11 -5.63 6.93
CA ASP A 74 5.55 -5.67 7.07
C ASP A 74 6.04 -4.65 8.11
N PRO A 75 6.87 -5.07 9.09
CA PRO A 75 7.39 -4.19 10.12
C PRO A 75 8.66 -3.47 9.65
N TRP A 76 8.53 -2.37 8.89
CA TRP A 76 9.68 -1.61 8.37
C TRP A 76 10.39 -0.70 9.39
N TYR A 77 10.26 -0.98 10.69
CA TYR A 77 10.85 -0.14 11.75
C TYR A 77 12.37 -0.30 11.88
N LYS A 78 12.97 -1.29 11.21
CA LYS A 78 14.43 -1.53 11.17
C LYS A 78 14.91 -1.59 9.73
N LYS A 79 16.10 -1.03 9.48
CA LYS A 79 16.83 -1.28 8.23
C LYS A 79 17.34 -2.73 8.24
N MET A 80 17.10 -3.44 7.15
CA MET A 80 17.68 -4.76 6.95
C MET A 80 19.14 -4.63 6.56
N ASN A 81 20.01 -5.31 7.31
CA ASN A 81 21.44 -5.40 7.00
C ASN A 81 21.79 -6.70 6.26
N ALA A 82 20.89 -7.69 6.24
CA ALA A 82 21.04 -8.98 5.57
C ALA A 82 19.66 -9.56 5.18
N PRO A 83 19.59 -10.53 4.26
CA PRO A 83 18.36 -11.27 3.98
C PRO A 83 17.83 -11.93 5.26
N ASP A 84 16.60 -11.61 5.63
CA ASP A 84 15.88 -12.23 6.74
C ASP A 84 14.76 -13.09 6.14
N SER A 85 14.41 -14.18 6.83
CA SER A 85 13.14 -14.89 6.68
C SER A 85 11.92 -13.96 6.67
N GLY A 86 12.08 -12.77 7.26
CA GLY A 86 11.08 -11.73 7.31
C GLY A 86 10.17 -11.94 8.51
N GLN A 87 9.54 -10.86 8.95
CA GLN A 87 8.57 -10.89 10.02
C GLN A 87 7.30 -10.19 9.55
N SER A 88 6.18 -10.56 10.16
CA SER A 88 4.92 -9.84 9.97
C SER A 88 4.48 -9.24 11.30
N LEU A 89 4.05 -7.99 11.27
CA LEU A 89 3.33 -7.37 12.35
C LEU A 89 1.86 -7.76 12.26
N ILE A 90 1.37 -8.44 13.29
CA ILE A 90 -0.02 -8.88 13.39
C ILE A 90 -0.75 -7.94 14.36
N LEU A 91 -1.83 -7.34 13.88
CA LEU A 91 -2.74 -6.53 14.69
C LEU A 91 -4.10 -7.23 14.75
N VAL A 92 -4.48 -7.67 15.95
CA VAL A 92 -5.75 -8.32 16.23
C VAL A 92 -6.74 -7.30 16.78
N ARG A 93 -7.94 -7.22 16.19
CA ARG A 93 -8.93 -6.20 16.56
C ARG A 93 -10.16 -6.77 17.24
N THR A 94 -10.61 -7.95 16.79
CA THR A 94 -11.86 -8.55 17.27
C THR A 94 -11.59 -9.81 18.10
N GLN A 95 -12.59 -10.21 18.87
CA GLN A 95 -12.55 -11.45 19.64
C GLN A 95 -12.37 -12.68 18.73
N LYS A 96 -13.07 -12.70 17.59
CA LYS A 96 -12.90 -13.72 16.55
C LYS A 96 -11.46 -13.78 16.02
N GLY A 97 -10.85 -12.62 15.73
CA GLY A 97 -9.45 -12.55 15.31
C GLY A 97 -8.49 -13.11 16.37
N LYS A 98 -8.76 -12.81 17.64
CA LYS A 98 -7.98 -13.32 18.78
C LYS A 98 -8.07 -14.84 18.90
N GLU A 99 -9.26 -15.41 18.75
CA GLU A 99 -9.45 -16.86 18.78
C GLU A 99 -8.75 -17.56 17.61
N ILE A 100 -8.78 -16.98 16.41
CA ILE A 100 -8.06 -17.51 15.24
C ILE A 100 -6.54 -17.51 15.49
N ILE A 101 -5.97 -16.39 15.94
CA ILE A 101 -4.52 -16.29 16.22
C ILE A 101 -4.11 -17.25 17.35
N ASN A 102 -4.89 -17.33 18.42
CA ASN A 102 -4.58 -18.23 19.54
C ASN A 102 -4.60 -19.70 19.10
N ARG A 103 -5.56 -20.12 18.27
CA ARG A 103 -5.58 -21.48 17.70
C ARG A 103 -4.39 -21.73 16.77
N ALA A 104 -4.02 -20.75 15.95
CA ALA A 104 -2.87 -20.86 15.06
C ALA A 104 -1.55 -21.04 15.85
N ILE A 105 -1.39 -20.30 16.96
CA ILE A 105 -0.25 -20.46 17.88
C ILE A 105 -0.29 -21.83 18.57
N LYS A 106 -1.45 -22.22 19.14
CA LYS A 106 -1.60 -23.50 19.86
C LYS A 106 -1.28 -24.71 18.98
N ASN A 107 -1.64 -24.66 17.70
CA ASN A 107 -1.39 -25.73 16.73
C ASN A 107 -0.01 -25.63 16.05
N GLY A 108 0.83 -24.67 16.42
CA GLY A 108 2.19 -24.54 15.89
C GLY A 108 2.29 -23.99 14.45
N TYR A 109 1.21 -23.43 13.89
CA TYR A 109 1.25 -22.84 12.54
C TYR A 109 2.06 -21.54 12.48
N ILE A 110 2.09 -20.78 13.58
CA ILE A 110 2.84 -19.52 13.67
C ILE A 110 3.54 -19.41 15.02
N LEU A 111 4.72 -18.79 15.00
CA LEU A 111 5.42 -18.33 16.19
C LEU A 111 5.19 -16.83 16.34
N THR A 112 4.91 -16.37 17.55
CA THR A 112 4.63 -14.94 17.80
C THR A 112 5.45 -14.41 18.97
N LYS A 113 5.82 -13.13 18.88
CA LYS A 113 6.43 -12.36 19.96
C LYS A 113 5.62 -11.09 20.17
N LYS A 114 5.42 -10.70 21.42
CA LYS A 114 4.74 -9.45 21.75
C LYS A 114 5.51 -8.26 21.17
N ALA A 115 4.83 -7.43 20.38
CA ALA A 115 5.33 -6.16 19.91
C ALA A 115 4.88 -5.03 20.84
N GLU A 116 5.74 -4.05 21.07
CA GLU A 116 5.35 -2.82 21.76
C GLU A 116 4.43 -1.98 20.87
N PRO A 117 3.42 -1.28 21.41
CA PRO A 117 2.50 -0.45 20.62
C PRO A 117 3.20 0.58 19.72
N LYS A 118 4.33 1.13 20.16
CA LYS A 118 5.14 2.11 19.40
C LYS A 118 5.71 1.56 18.09
N ILE A 119 5.82 0.23 17.94
CA ILE A 119 6.34 -0.42 16.73
C ILE A 119 5.39 -0.20 15.55
N LEU A 120 4.08 -0.16 15.77
CA LEU A 120 3.10 0.02 14.70
C LEU A 120 3.29 1.34 13.94
N PRO A 121 3.26 2.54 14.58
CA PRO A 121 3.49 3.79 13.87
C PRO A 121 4.93 3.91 13.35
N ALA A 122 5.93 3.35 14.04
CA ALA A 122 7.32 3.36 13.60
C ALA A 122 7.56 2.48 12.36
N SER A 123 6.78 1.41 12.19
CA SER A 123 6.90 0.52 11.03
C SER A 123 6.40 1.16 9.76
N GLN A 124 5.46 2.11 9.84
CA GLN A 124 4.86 2.73 8.65
C GLN A 124 4.55 4.22 8.86
N PRO A 125 5.58 5.06 9.09
CA PRO A 125 5.40 6.46 9.51
C PRO A 125 4.62 7.30 8.48
N ASN A 126 4.72 6.93 7.20
CA ASN A 126 4.04 7.62 6.12
C ASN A 126 2.51 7.42 6.12
N LEU A 127 1.98 6.38 6.77
CA LEU A 127 0.54 6.10 6.73
C LEU A 127 -0.28 7.17 7.44
N LEU A 128 0.16 7.61 8.62
CA LEU A 128 -0.54 8.64 9.40
C LEU A 128 -0.62 9.95 8.62
N LYS A 129 0.50 10.43 8.09
CA LYS A 129 0.53 11.63 7.25
C LYS A 129 -0.27 11.47 5.96
N THR A 130 -0.24 10.29 5.35
CA THR A 130 -1.01 10.01 4.11
C THR A 130 -2.52 10.07 4.37
N ARG A 131 -2.99 9.49 5.48
CA ARG A 131 -4.39 9.58 5.91
C ARG A 131 -4.75 11.01 6.30
N ALA A 132 -3.91 11.69 7.07
CA ALA A 132 -4.17 13.07 7.47
C ALA A 132 -4.33 14.00 6.25
N ALA A 133 -3.53 13.81 5.20
CA ALA A 133 -3.64 14.56 3.96
C ALA A 133 -4.96 14.33 3.19
N LEU A 134 -5.71 13.27 3.52
CA LEU A 134 -6.91 12.90 2.79
C LEU A 134 -7.99 13.98 2.84
N TRP A 135 -8.18 14.65 3.98
CA TRP A 135 -9.18 15.71 4.09
C TRP A 135 -8.95 16.82 3.06
N GLY A 136 -7.72 17.32 2.94
CA GLY A 136 -7.37 18.34 1.94
C GLY A 136 -7.53 17.86 0.50
N ARG A 137 -7.25 16.56 0.23
CA ARG A 137 -7.50 15.94 -1.08
C ARG A 137 -8.99 15.92 -1.42
N LEU A 138 -9.84 15.46 -0.49
CA LEU A 138 -11.29 15.38 -0.69
C LEU A 138 -11.92 16.77 -0.83
N MET A 139 -11.48 17.73 -0.02
CA MET A 139 -11.92 19.12 -0.14
C MET A 139 -11.61 19.68 -1.53
N SER A 140 -10.40 19.43 -2.04
CA SER A 140 -10.01 19.86 -3.38
C SER A 140 -10.87 19.22 -4.48
N LEU A 141 -11.20 17.93 -4.35
CA LEU A 141 -12.08 17.26 -5.31
C LEU A 141 -13.47 17.89 -5.31
N LYS A 142 -14.04 18.15 -4.13
CA LYS A 142 -15.34 18.81 -3.97
C LYS A 142 -15.34 20.21 -4.59
N MET A 143 -14.36 21.04 -4.25
CA MET A 143 -14.26 22.43 -4.76
C MET A 143 -14.17 22.50 -6.29
N ILE A 144 -13.53 21.52 -6.91
CA ILE A 144 -13.32 21.50 -8.36
C ILE A 144 -14.43 20.72 -9.09
N GLY A 145 -15.38 20.11 -8.37
CA GLY A 145 -16.44 19.29 -8.97
C GLY A 145 -15.94 18.00 -9.61
N ALA A 146 -14.86 17.41 -9.06
CA ALA A 146 -14.41 16.08 -9.45
C ALA A 146 -15.12 15.01 -8.60
N PRO A 147 -15.27 13.76 -9.10
CA PRO A 147 -15.85 12.66 -8.34
C PRO A 147 -15.15 12.49 -6.98
N CYS A 148 -15.92 12.59 -5.90
CA CYS A 148 -15.42 12.57 -4.53
C CYS A 148 -16.21 11.55 -3.70
N PRO A 149 -15.55 10.54 -3.10
CA PRO A 149 -16.20 9.63 -2.18
C PRO A 149 -16.53 10.32 -0.85
N THR A 150 -17.48 9.76 -0.12
CA THR A 150 -17.79 10.12 1.26
C THR A 150 -17.22 9.05 2.18
N TYR A 151 -16.49 9.47 3.21
CA TYR A 151 -15.95 8.57 4.24
C TYR A 151 -16.46 8.99 5.62
N GLN A 152 -16.80 7.99 6.44
CA GLN A 152 -17.31 8.17 7.80
C GLN A 152 -16.39 7.44 8.79
N GLY A 153 -16.30 7.94 10.03
CA GLY A 153 -15.54 7.29 11.11
C GLY A 153 -14.02 7.55 11.15
N PHE A 154 -13.43 8.18 10.14
CA PHE A 154 -11.96 8.36 10.06
C PHE A 154 -11.41 9.67 10.65
N HIS A 155 -12.26 10.55 11.20
CA HIS A 155 -11.85 11.82 11.82
C HIS A 155 -10.87 12.65 10.97
N LEU A 156 -11.11 12.70 9.65
CA LEU A 156 -10.12 13.19 8.67
C LEU A 156 -9.75 14.66 8.88
N LYS A 157 -10.71 15.51 9.24
CA LYS A 157 -10.47 16.94 9.49
C LYS A 157 -9.56 17.15 10.71
N GLN A 158 -9.82 16.42 11.80
CA GLN A 158 -9.00 16.47 13.00
C GLN A 158 -7.57 16.00 12.70
N SER A 159 -7.44 14.85 12.04
CA SER A 159 -6.14 14.32 11.61
C SER A 159 -5.36 15.31 10.74
N TRP A 160 -6.03 15.96 9.78
CA TRP A 160 -5.41 16.97 8.92
C TRP A 160 -4.90 18.17 9.71
N ASN A 161 -5.62 18.58 10.76
CA ASN A 161 -5.25 19.71 11.61
C ASN A 161 -4.04 19.39 12.50
N GLU A 162 -4.05 18.23 13.14
CA GLU A 162 -3.08 17.84 14.19
C GLU A 162 -1.79 17.22 13.63
N GLN A 163 -1.88 16.45 12.54
CA GLN A 163 -0.77 15.61 12.07
C GLN A 163 0.06 16.23 10.93
N LEU A 164 -0.40 17.34 10.36
CA LEU A 164 0.26 17.99 9.22
C LEU A 164 0.75 19.39 9.55
N SER A 165 1.96 19.69 9.11
CA SER A 165 2.48 21.04 9.03
C SER A 165 1.70 21.90 8.03
N TYR A 166 1.83 23.23 8.14
CA TYR A 166 1.22 24.17 7.19
C TYR A 166 1.59 23.87 5.73
N ILE A 167 2.86 23.55 5.47
CA ILE A 167 3.34 23.22 4.12
C ILE A 167 2.69 21.93 3.60
N GLU A 168 2.55 20.90 4.44
CA GLU A 168 1.90 19.63 4.07
C GLU A 168 0.41 19.82 3.79
N LYS A 169 -0.27 20.68 4.56
CA LYS A 169 -1.66 21.09 4.33
C LYS A 169 -1.84 21.72 2.95
N VAL A 170 -1.03 22.73 2.62
CA VAL A 170 -1.01 23.38 1.30
C VAL A 170 -0.73 22.36 0.18
N LYS A 171 0.30 21.51 0.33
CA LYS A 171 0.64 20.45 -0.64
C LYS A 171 -0.50 19.45 -0.86
N SER A 172 -1.25 19.12 0.19
CA SER A 172 -2.39 18.18 0.10
C SER A 172 -3.51 18.71 -0.80
N ILE A 173 -3.70 20.04 -0.82
CA ILE A 173 -4.71 20.74 -1.61
C ILE A 173 -4.20 20.94 -3.03
N PHE A 174 -3.19 21.81 -3.24
CA PHE A 174 -2.74 22.21 -4.59
C PHE A 174 -2.17 21.03 -5.39
N GLY A 175 -1.50 20.09 -4.72
CA GLY A 175 -1.04 18.87 -5.39
C GLY A 175 -2.20 18.02 -5.92
N THR A 176 -3.36 18.06 -5.27
CA THR A 176 -4.57 17.35 -5.70
C THR A 176 -5.24 18.07 -6.85
N ILE A 177 -5.38 19.39 -6.78
CA ILE A 177 -5.86 20.23 -7.88
C ILE A 177 -5.07 19.91 -9.16
N LYS A 178 -3.74 19.95 -9.10
CA LYS A 178 -2.86 19.61 -10.23
C LYS A 178 -3.12 18.20 -10.77
N ARG A 179 -3.35 17.22 -9.88
CA ARG A 179 -3.61 15.82 -10.27
C ARG A 179 -4.99 15.63 -10.90
N VAL A 180 -6.01 16.40 -10.51
CA VAL A 180 -7.34 16.36 -11.14
C VAL A 180 -7.25 16.62 -12.64
N PHE A 181 -6.51 17.66 -13.03
CA PHE A 181 -6.31 17.99 -14.44
C PHE A 181 -5.34 17.04 -15.13
N LYS A 182 -4.18 16.75 -14.51
CA LYS A 182 -3.18 15.84 -15.11
C LYS A 182 -3.71 14.42 -15.36
N LYS A 183 -4.63 13.94 -14.54
CA LYS A 183 -5.23 12.60 -14.66
C LYS A 183 -6.65 12.61 -15.24
N SER A 184 -7.14 13.77 -15.70
CA SER A 184 -8.49 13.94 -16.27
C SER A 184 -9.59 13.31 -15.41
N LEU A 185 -9.55 13.51 -14.09
CA LEU A 185 -10.42 12.80 -13.13
C LEU A 185 -11.91 13.14 -13.27
N LYS A 186 -12.25 14.18 -14.02
CA LYS A 186 -13.64 14.56 -14.33
C LYS A 186 -14.21 13.77 -15.50
N THR A 187 -13.36 13.18 -16.33
CA THR A 187 -13.78 12.46 -17.52
C THR A 187 -14.10 11.02 -17.16
N LYS A 188 -15.31 10.57 -17.48
CA LYS A 188 -15.67 9.16 -17.37
C LYS A 188 -14.86 8.37 -18.40
N GLN A 189 -14.10 7.40 -17.95
CA GLN A 189 -13.40 6.47 -18.83
C GLN A 189 -14.26 5.23 -19.03
N ASN A 190 -14.49 4.86 -20.29
CA ASN A 190 -15.02 3.54 -20.61
C ASN A 190 -13.85 2.56 -20.54
N ILE A 191 -13.78 1.82 -19.45
CA ILE A 191 -12.81 0.73 -19.31
C ILE A 191 -13.51 -0.52 -19.87
N PRO A 192 -13.07 -1.06 -21.02
CA PRO A 192 -13.60 -2.33 -21.50
C PRO A 192 -13.23 -3.40 -20.46
N PHE A 193 -14.24 -4.06 -19.90
CA PHE A 193 -14.04 -5.31 -19.21
C PHE A 193 -14.02 -6.40 -20.28
N ASN A 194 -12.83 -6.73 -20.77
CA ASN A 194 -12.59 -7.94 -21.55
C ASN A 194 -12.21 -9.08 -20.60
#